data_AF-A0ABC8RZH0-F1
#
_entry.id   AF-A0ABC8RZH0-F1
#
_cell.length_a   1.000
_cell.length_b   1.000
_cell.length_c   1.000
_cell.angle_alpha   90.00
_cell.angle_beta   90.00
_cell.angle_gamma   90.00
#
_symmetry.space_group_name_H-M   'P 1'
#
loop_
_entity.id
_entity.type
_entity.pdbx_description
1 polymer ?
#
loop_
_entity_poly.entity_id
_entity_poly.type
_entity_poly.pdbx_seq_one_letter_code
_entity_poly.pdbx_strand_id
1 'polypeptide(L)'
;MNCGDFLSKYTENAVNLQKVDESIVDQALLYNYIVLMRLGFFDGDPKMLPFGKLGPSDVCTDDHQLLAVEAAKQGIVLLDNNGVLPLSPNSTKNLAIIGPNGNATEAMLSIYAGVPCQYTTPLQGLQKYVSTVTYEPGCVSVGCADGSRIEAAAKVAAAADAVVVVVGLDQSIERESLDRVNLTLPGFQEELVMEVANATNKSVVLVVMSASPIDISFAKNNSNIGAILWVGYPGQAGGDAIAQVLFGDYNPGSLSLSLSLSHTMLFFLFNGPKSVQINLCAPLLIPFPF
;
A
#
# COMPACT_ATOMS: atom_id res chain seq x y z
N MET A 1 -1.74 -14.65 -27.16
CA MET A 1 -1.27 -15.38 -25.97
C MET A 1 -2.46 -15.60 -25.05
N ASN A 2 -2.63 -16.78 -24.47
CA ASN A 2 -3.68 -17.08 -23.49
C ASN A 2 -2.99 -17.60 -22.22
N CYS A 3 -3.25 -16.96 -21.09
CA CYS A 3 -2.80 -17.44 -19.79
C CYS A 3 -3.82 -18.49 -19.32
N GLY A 4 -3.66 -19.72 -19.81
CA GLY A 4 -4.61 -20.81 -19.65
C GLY A 4 -4.43 -21.88 -20.73
N ASP A 5 -5.36 -22.82 -20.80
CA ASP A 5 -5.28 -23.95 -21.72
C ASP A 5 -6.25 -23.86 -22.91
N PHE A 6 -7.06 -22.80 -22.98
CA PHE A 6 -8.12 -22.68 -23.99
C PHE A 6 -7.55 -22.75 -25.40
N LEU A 7 -6.54 -21.93 -25.72
CA LEU A 7 -5.93 -21.96 -27.05
C LEU A 7 -5.27 -23.31 -27.34
N SER A 8 -4.55 -23.89 -26.37
CA SER A 8 -3.93 -25.21 -26.58
C SER A 8 -4.94 -26.34 -26.82
N LYS A 9 -6.15 -26.25 -26.25
CA LYS A 9 -7.20 -27.26 -26.36
C LYS A 9 -8.05 -27.13 -27.61
N TYR A 10 -8.33 -25.89 -28.04
CA TYR A 10 -9.39 -25.63 -29.02
C TYR A 10 -8.89 -25.04 -30.34
N THR A 11 -7.68 -24.48 -30.39
CA THR A 11 -7.20 -23.78 -31.59
C THR A 11 -7.03 -24.72 -32.79
N GLU A 12 -6.47 -25.92 -32.61
CA GLU A 12 -6.31 -26.88 -33.71
C GLU A 12 -7.67 -27.26 -34.33
N ASN A 13 -8.65 -27.60 -33.50
CA ASN A 13 -9.99 -27.93 -33.98
C ASN A 13 -10.66 -26.72 -34.64
N ALA A 14 -10.43 -25.51 -34.16
CA ALA A 14 -10.95 -24.30 -34.79
C ALA A 14 -10.36 -24.07 -36.19
N VAL A 15 -9.07 -24.38 -36.38
CA VAL A 15 -8.40 -24.35 -37.71
C VAL A 15 -8.98 -25.44 -38.61
N ASN A 16 -9.10 -26.68 -38.12
CA ASN A 16 -9.66 -27.81 -38.87
C ASN A 16 -11.11 -27.56 -39.33
N LEU A 17 -11.89 -26.85 -38.52
CA LEU A 17 -13.26 -26.44 -38.84
C LEU A 17 -13.35 -25.12 -39.61
N GLN A 18 -12.22 -24.55 -40.05
CA GLN A 18 -12.13 -23.27 -40.79
C GLN A 18 -12.80 -22.09 -40.06
N LYS A 19 -12.84 -22.13 -38.72
CA LYS A 19 -13.32 -21.03 -37.88
C LYS A 19 -12.26 -19.95 -37.65
N VAL A 20 -10.99 -20.31 -37.88
CA VAL A 20 -9.84 -19.41 -37.85
C VAL A 20 -8.83 -19.90 -38.88
N ASP A 21 -8.23 -18.98 -39.63
CA ASP A 21 -7.15 -19.33 -40.56
C ASP A 21 -5.86 -19.61 -39.78
N GLU A 22 -5.11 -20.64 -40.20
CA GLU A 22 -3.83 -21.00 -39.59
C GLU A 22 -2.84 -19.82 -39.59
N SER A 23 -2.87 -18.98 -40.63
CA SER A 23 -2.03 -17.77 -40.71
C SER A 23 -2.24 -16.79 -39.55
N ILE A 24 -3.42 -16.79 -38.91
CA ILE A 24 -3.66 -15.97 -37.71
C ILE A 24 -2.93 -16.53 -36.49
N VAL A 25 -2.84 -17.86 -36.39
CA VAL A 25 -2.07 -18.55 -35.35
C VAL A 25 -0.58 -18.26 -35.56
N ASP A 26 -0.11 -18.40 -36.80
CA ASP A 26 1.28 -18.08 -37.17
C ASP A 26 1.64 -16.63 -36.85
N GLN A 27 0.76 -15.69 -37.18
CA GLN A 27 0.96 -14.28 -36.89
C GLN A 27 1.07 -14.02 -35.38
N ALA A 28 0.23 -14.68 -34.56
CA ALA A 28 0.27 -14.54 -33.11
C ALA A 28 1.57 -15.13 -32.52
N LEU A 29 2.06 -16.25 -33.06
CA LEU A 29 3.35 -16.83 -32.69
C LEU A 29 4.49 -15.90 -33.11
N LEU A 30 4.47 -15.37 -34.33
CA LEU A 30 5.48 -14.45 -34.85
C LEU A 30 5.63 -13.23 -33.93
N TYR A 31 4.54 -12.65 -33.42
CA TYR A 31 4.63 -11.55 -32.44
C TYR A 31 5.31 -11.97 -31.14
N ASN A 32 5.05 -13.18 -30.63
CA ASN A 32 5.72 -13.66 -29.42
C ASN A 32 7.22 -13.90 -29.66
N TYR A 33 7.56 -14.55 -30.77
CA TYR A 33 8.96 -14.84 -31.11
C TYR A 33 9.75 -13.57 -31.44
N ILE A 34 9.15 -12.54 -32.04
CA ILE A 34 9.81 -11.24 -32.23
C ILE A 34 10.24 -10.65 -30.89
N VAL A 35 9.40 -10.73 -29.85
CA VAL A 35 9.76 -10.24 -28.52
C VAL A 35 10.89 -11.08 -27.92
N LEU A 36 10.84 -12.42 -28.05
CA LEU A 36 11.92 -13.30 -27.58
C LEU A 36 13.25 -13.02 -28.30
N MET A 37 13.22 -12.79 -29.62
CA MET A 37 14.40 -12.41 -30.40
C MET A 37 14.95 -11.05 -29.95
N ARG A 38 14.10 -10.04 -29.72
CA ARG A 38 14.54 -8.73 -29.22
C ARG A 38 15.17 -8.78 -27.82
N LEU A 39 14.75 -9.74 -27.00
CA LEU A 39 15.32 -9.99 -25.68
C LEU A 39 16.57 -10.87 -25.72
N GLY A 40 17.02 -11.28 -26.92
CA GLY A 40 18.20 -12.10 -27.12
C GLY A 40 18.03 -13.56 -26.69
N PHE A 41 16.79 -14.06 -26.58
CA PHE A 41 16.52 -15.42 -26.10
C PHE A 41 17.18 -16.52 -26.97
N PHE A 42 17.51 -16.20 -28.23
CA PHE A 42 18.16 -17.11 -29.18
C PHE A 42 19.63 -16.75 -29.47
N ASP A 43 20.21 -15.80 -28.74
CA ASP A 43 21.53 -15.21 -29.02
C ASP A 43 22.69 -15.96 -28.32
N GLY A 44 22.50 -17.25 -28.01
CA GLY A 44 23.53 -18.10 -27.41
C GLY A 44 23.53 -18.09 -25.87
N ASP A 45 24.70 -17.96 -25.26
CA ASP A 45 24.84 -17.98 -23.79
C ASP A 45 24.22 -16.72 -23.17
N PRO A 46 23.13 -16.82 -22.39
CA PRO A 46 22.46 -15.66 -21.81
C PRO A 46 23.37 -14.82 -20.90
N LYS A 47 24.45 -15.41 -20.34
CA LYS A 47 25.43 -14.68 -19.51
C LYS A 47 26.24 -13.65 -20.28
N MET A 48 26.33 -13.81 -21.60
CA MET A 48 27.04 -12.89 -22.49
C MET A 48 26.17 -11.73 -22.99
N LEU A 49 24.86 -11.76 -22.71
CA LEU A 49 23.88 -10.75 -23.11
C LEU A 49 23.82 -9.57 -22.13
N PRO A 50 23.19 -8.43 -22.48
CA PRO A 50 23.20 -7.20 -21.67
C PRO A 50 22.74 -7.38 -20.21
N PHE A 51 21.80 -8.30 -19.95
CA PHE A 51 21.28 -8.58 -18.62
C PHE A 51 21.88 -9.84 -17.97
N GLY A 52 22.79 -10.54 -18.66
CA GLY A 52 23.33 -11.84 -18.27
C GLY A 52 24.19 -11.85 -17.01
N LYS A 53 24.62 -10.66 -16.56
CA LYS A 53 25.42 -10.47 -15.35
C LYS A 53 24.59 -10.23 -14.09
N LEU A 54 23.29 -9.95 -14.24
CA LEU A 54 22.39 -9.77 -13.10
C LEU A 54 22.21 -11.10 -12.37
N GLY A 55 22.27 -11.06 -11.05
CA GLY A 55 22.13 -12.23 -10.19
C GLY A 55 21.61 -11.90 -8.80
N PRO A 56 21.68 -12.86 -7.86
CA PRO A 56 21.15 -12.68 -6.50
C PRO A 56 21.75 -11.49 -5.74
N SER A 57 22.99 -11.10 -6.04
CA SER A 57 23.64 -9.93 -5.44
C SER A 57 23.04 -8.59 -5.87
N ASP A 58 22.34 -8.56 -7.00
CA ASP A 58 21.66 -7.37 -7.52
C ASP A 58 20.21 -7.26 -7.01
N VAL A 59 19.73 -8.29 -6.30
CA VAL A 59 18.42 -8.29 -5.66
C VAL A 59 18.58 -7.78 -4.23
N CYS A 60 17.60 -7.00 -3.74
CA CYS A 60 17.60 -6.49 -2.36
C CYS A 60 18.81 -5.61 -1.98
N THR A 61 19.45 -4.90 -2.92
CA THR A 61 20.51 -3.94 -2.59
C THR A 61 19.99 -2.83 -1.67
N ASP A 62 20.90 -2.16 -0.94
CA ASP A 62 20.53 -1.05 -0.07
C ASP A 62 19.80 0.07 -0.84
N ASP A 63 20.22 0.36 -2.08
CA ASP A 63 19.55 1.32 -2.96
C ASP A 63 18.10 0.92 -3.27
N HIS A 64 17.82 -0.37 -3.51
CA HIS A 64 16.45 -0.85 -3.73
C HIS A 64 15.58 -0.71 -2.48
N GLN A 65 16.17 -0.98 -1.31
CA GLN A 65 15.46 -0.85 -0.04
C GLN A 65 15.18 0.62 0.30
N LEU A 66 16.14 1.51 0.05
CA LEU A 66 15.96 2.96 0.19
C LEU A 66 14.89 3.49 -0.77
N LEU A 67 14.88 3.01 -2.02
CA LEU A 67 13.85 3.37 -2.99
C LEU A 67 12.45 2.94 -2.53
N ALA A 68 12.33 1.77 -1.88
CA ALA A 68 11.05 1.32 -1.32
C ALA A 68 10.57 2.25 -0.17
N VAL A 69 11.48 2.69 0.70
CA VAL A 69 11.16 3.67 1.76
C VAL A 69 10.72 5.00 1.12
N GLU A 70 11.44 5.46 0.11
CA GLU A 70 11.14 6.73 -0.57
C GLU A 70 9.78 6.70 -1.28
N ALA A 71 9.49 5.61 -2.00
CA ALA A 71 8.19 5.42 -2.64
C ALA A 71 7.05 5.40 -1.60
N ALA A 72 7.24 4.70 -0.48
CA ALA A 72 6.25 4.68 0.59
C ALA A 72 6.02 6.08 1.19
N LYS A 73 7.07 6.84 1.48
CA LYS A 73 6.96 8.21 2.01
C LYS A 73 6.20 9.15 1.06
N GLN A 74 6.54 9.11 -0.23
CA GLN A 74 5.86 9.92 -1.25
C GLN A 74 4.39 9.51 -1.46
N GLY A 75 4.06 8.25 -1.19
CA GLY A 75 2.68 7.73 -1.28
C GLY A 75 1.79 8.07 -0.08
N ILE A 76 2.36 8.48 1.07
CA ILE A 76 1.57 8.85 2.25
C ILE A 76 0.91 10.21 2.04
N VAL A 77 -0.38 10.26 2.34
CA VAL A 77 -1.21 11.45 2.20
C VAL A 77 -1.73 11.91 3.55
N LEU A 78 -1.53 13.20 3.85
CA LEU A 78 -2.14 13.86 5.00
C LEU A 78 -3.53 14.38 4.62
N LEU A 79 -4.57 13.77 5.21
CA LEU A 79 -5.96 14.10 4.94
C LEU A 79 -6.49 15.19 5.87
N ASP A 80 -6.07 15.16 7.14
CA ASP A 80 -6.42 16.17 8.13
C ASP A 80 -5.30 16.32 9.17
N ASN A 81 -5.13 17.52 9.72
CA ASN A 81 -4.19 17.82 10.81
C ASN A 81 -4.59 19.11 11.51
N ASN A 82 -4.99 19.02 12.78
CA ASN A 82 -5.35 20.15 13.63
C ASN A 82 -4.16 20.69 14.47
N GLY A 83 -2.92 20.41 14.04
CA GLY A 83 -1.69 20.87 14.68
C GLY A 83 -1.03 19.83 15.60
N VAL A 84 -1.47 18.57 15.53
CA VAL A 84 -0.94 17.46 16.34
C VAL A 84 0.32 16.84 15.72
N LEU A 85 0.40 16.83 14.39
CA LEU A 85 1.61 16.41 13.68
C LEU A 85 2.48 17.63 13.31
N PRO A 86 3.82 17.49 13.36
CA PRO A 86 4.56 16.27 13.73
C PRO A 86 4.62 16.02 15.26
N LEU A 87 4.68 14.75 15.64
CA LEU A 87 4.96 14.32 17.01
C LEU A 87 6.42 14.66 17.37
N SER A 88 6.67 14.93 18.66
CA SER A 88 8.02 15.22 19.16
C SER A 88 8.55 14.06 20.01
N PRO A 89 9.70 13.45 19.65
CA PRO A 89 10.33 12.40 20.46
C PRO A 89 10.68 12.85 21.88
N ASN A 90 10.84 14.16 22.07
CA ASN A 90 11.15 14.74 23.37
C ASN A 90 9.95 14.75 24.31
N SER A 91 8.74 14.98 23.79
CA SER A 91 7.49 15.03 24.58
C SER A 91 6.75 13.70 24.63
N THR A 92 7.02 12.78 23.70
CA THR A 92 6.35 11.47 23.63
C THR A 92 7.23 10.41 24.28
N LYS A 93 6.98 10.07 25.56
CA LYS A 93 7.75 9.05 26.28
C LYS A 93 7.07 7.68 26.23
N ASN A 94 5.74 7.67 26.27
CA ASN A 94 4.91 6.49 26.10
C ASN A 94 3.98 6.66 24.90
N LEU A 95 4.13 5.83 23.87
CA LEU A 95 3.27 5.84 22.69
C LEU A 95 2.40 4.57 22.67
N ALA A 96 1.10 4.75 22.47
CA ALA A 96 0.19 3.65 22.16
C ALA A 96 0.04 3.52 20.64
N ILE A 97 0.29 2.32 20.11
CA ILE A 97 -0.11 1.95 18.76
C ILE A 97 -1.26 0.95 18.86
N ILE A 98 -2.40 1.30 18.28
CA ILE A 98 -3.65 0.55 18.42
C ILE A 98 -4.17 0.15 17.05
N GLY A 99 -4.83 -1.00 16.97
CA GLY A 99 -5.55 -1.42 15.77
C GLY A 99 -4.95 -2.65 15.08
N PRO A 100 -5.74 -3.33 14.25
CA PRO A 100 -5.34 -4.59 13.64
C PRO A 100 -4.13 -4.44 12.71
N ASN A 101 -3.92 -3.25 12.13
CA ASN A 101 -2.79 -2.96 11.25
C ASN A 101 -1.58 -2.34 11.97
N GLY A 102 -1.61 -2.21 13.31
CA GLY A 102 -0.52 -1.61 14.09
C GLY A 102 0.79 -2.41 14.05
N ASN A 103 0.73 -3.72 13.83
CA ASN A 103 1.89 -4.57 13.61
C ASN A 103 1.80 -5.32 12.27
N ALA A 104 1.23 -4.68 11.25
CA ALA A 104 1.03 -5.26 9.93
C ALA A 104 2.35 -5.65 9.24
N THR A 105 2.33 -6.80 8.56
CA THR A 105 3.36 -7.25 7.60
C THR A 105 2.72 -7.45 6.23
N GLU A 106 1.95 -8.53 6.05
CA GLU A 106 1.34 -8.94 4.79
C GLU A 106 0.30 -7.94 4.27
N ALA A 107 -0.45 -7.31 5.17
CA ALA A 107 -1.41 -6.27 4.79
C ALA A 107 -0.72 -5.14 4.02
N MET A 108 0.51 -4.74 4.39
CA MET A 108 1.22 -3.65 3.73
C MET A 108 1.63 -3.96 2.28
N LEU A 109 1.65 -5.22 1.87
CA LEU A 109 2.13 -5.63 0.54
C LEU A 109 1.05 -5.63 -0.54
N SER A 110 -0.24 -5.58 -0.15
CA SER A 110 -1.35 -5.81 -1.07
C SER A 110 -1.31 -7.19 -1.75
N ILE A 111 -1.92 -7.31 -2.93
CA ILE A 111 -1.88 -8.48 -3.81
C ILE A 111 -0.75 -8.37 -4.83
N TYR A 112 -0.40 -9.48 -5.49
CA TYR A 112 0.70 -9.54 -6.49
C TYR A 112 2.10 -9.22 -5.93
N ALA A 113 2.34 -9.53 -4.65
CA ALA A 113 3.64 -9.34 -4.01
C ALA A 113 4.42 -10.67 -3.88
N GLY A 114 5.75 -10.58 -4.07
CA GLY A 114 6.68 -11.65 -3.69
C GLY A 114 7.11 -11.56 -2.23
N VAL A 115 8.02 -12.43 -1.81
CA VAL A 115 8.62 -12.37 -0.46
C VAL A 115 9.62 -11.19 -0.45
N PRO A 116 9.42 -10.17 0.41
CA PRO A 116 10.34 -9.06 0.50
C PRO A 116 11.60 -9.45 1.28
N CYS A 117 12.64 -8.66 1.09
CA CYS A 117 13.94 -8.86 1.73
C CYS A 117 13.87 -8.73 3.26
N GLN A 118 13.04 -7.81 3.73
CA GLN A 118 12.78 -7.53 5.13
C GLN A 118 11.46 -6.78 5.27
N TYR A 119 10.90 -6.76 6.48
CA TYR A 119 9.74 -5.94 6.82
C TYR A 119 10.10 -4.97 7.94
N THR A 120 9.57 -3.75 7.86
CA THR A 120 9.43 -2.89 9.05
C THR A 120 7.96 -2.60 9.27
N THR A 121 7.38 -3.21 10.32
CA THR A 121 5.98 -2.98 10.70
C THR A 121 5.79 -1.57 11.27
N PRO A 122 4.56 -1.02 11.30
CA PRO A 122 4.31 0.29 11.92
C PRO A 122 4.79 0.35 13.38
N LEU A 123 4.56 -0.71 14.16
CA LEU A 123 5.11 -0.86 15.51
C LEU A 123 6.63 -0.72 15.53
N GLN A 124 7.34 -1.47 14.69
CA GLN A 124 8.81 -1.42 14.62
C GLN A 124 9.33 -0.04 14.18
N GLY A 125 8.64 0.62 13.25
CA GLY A 125 8.97 1.97 12.82
C GLY A 125 8.88 2.98 13.97
N LEU A 126 7.78 2.94 14.75
CA LEU A 126 7.60 3.85 15.90
C LEU A 126 8.59 3.56 17.04
N GLN A 127 8.96 2.30 17.25
CA GLN A 127 9.97 1.90 18.23
C GLN A 127 11.36 2.50 17.96
N LYS A 128 11.63 2.98 16.74
CA LYS A 128 12.88 3.71 16.42
C LYS A 128 12.90 5.13 17.00
N TYR A 129 11.74 5.72 17.31
CA TYR A 129 11.61 7.10 17.79
C TYR A 129 11.27 7.18 19.28
N VAL A 130 10.51 6.22 19.80
CA VAL A 130 10.02 6.22 21.18
C VAL A 130 10.46 4.93 21.87
N SER A 131 11.07 5.07 23.05
CA SER A 131 11.60 3.91 23.80
C SER A 131 10.51 2.99 24.33
N THR A 132 9.33 3.52 24.66
CA THR A 132 8.21 2.77 25.20
C THR A 132 7.02 2.86 24.26
N VAL A 133 6.82 1.80 23.47
CA VAL A 133 5.68 1.67 22.57
C VAL A 133 4.83 0.48 23.02
N THR A 134 3.58 0.73 23.37
CA THR A 134 2.62 -0.30 23.75
C THR A 134 1.72 -0.60 22.55
N TYR A 135 1.74 -1.83 22.07
CA TYR A 135 0.85 -2.30 21.03
C TYR A 135 -0.39 -2.96 21.64
N GLU A 136 -1.57 -2.54 21.22
CA GLU A 136 -2.83 -3.25 21.51
C GLU A 136 -3.65 -3.36 20.23
N PRO A 137 -3.87 -4.58 19.69
CA PRO A 137 -4.59 -4.75 18.43
C PRO A 137 -6.04 -4.24 18.47
N GLY A 138 -6.74 -4.30 19.61
CA GLY A 138 -8.14 -3.89 19.76
C GLY A 138 -9.17 -4.76 18.99
N CYS A 139 -8.76 -5.34 17.86
CA CYS A 139 -9.47 -6.33 17.06
C CYS A 139 -8.51 -7.51 16.78
N VAL A 140 -9.00 -8.74 16.82
CA VAL A 140 -8.14 -9.93 16.55
C VAL A 140 -7.63 -9.98 15.11
N SER A 141 -8.43 -9.50 14.15
CA SER A 141 -8.09 -9.45 12.73
C SER A 141 -8.61 -8.15 12.11
N VAL A 142 -8.18 -7.86 10.87
CA VAL A 142 -8.66 -6.70 10.12
C VAL A 142 -10.17 -6.73 9.90
N GLY A 143 -10.78 -7.91 9.67
CA GLY A 143 -12.24 -8.01 9.60
C GLY A 143 -12.99 -7.57 10.87
N CYS A 144 -12.28 -7.50 12.02
CA CYS A 144 -12.78 -7.03 13.32
C CYS A 144 -14.20 -7.50 13.66
N ALA A 145 -14.44 -8.81 13.60
CA ALA A 145 -15.75 -9.40 13.89
C ALA A 145 -16.10 -9.44 15.40
N ASP A 146 -15.14 -9.16 16.28
CA ASP A 146 -15.29 -9.16 17.73
C ASP A 146 -14.67 -7.90 18.34
N GLY A 147 -15.46 -7.16 19.13
CA GLY A 147 -15.07 -5.95 19.83
C GLY A 147 -14.58 -6.16 21.27
N SER A 148 -14.42 -7.41 21.74
CA SER A 148 -14.07 -7.74 23.13
C SER A 148 -12.77 -7.10 23.65
N ARG A 149 -11.87 -6.67 22.76
CA ARG A 149 -10.59 -6.03 23.11
C ARG A 149 -10.60 -4.51 23.02
N ILE A 150 -11.72 -3.89 22.63
CA ILE A 150 -11.83 -2.43 22.53
C ILE A 150 -11.59 -1.75 23.88
N GLU A 151 -12.10 -2.33 24.98
CA GLU A 151 -11.87 -1.78 26.33
C GLU A 151 -10.38 -1.82 26.72
N ALA A 152 -9.65 -2.86 26.31
CA ALA A 152 -8.21 -2.94 26.55
C ALA A 152 -7.45 -1.86 25.75
N ALA A 153 -7.83 -1.65 24.49
CA ALA A 153 -7.28 -0.59 23.65
C ALA A 153 -7.53 0.80 24.24
N ALA A 154 -8.75 1.07 24.70
CA ALA A 154 -9.12 2.32 25.37
C ALA A 154 -8.26 2.57 26.63
N LYS A 155 -8.02 1.55 27.46
CA LYS A 155 -7.14 1.65 28.65
C LYS A 155 -5.69 1.97 28.27
N VAL A 156 -5.16 1.33 27.23
CA VAL A 156 -3.81 1.61 26.72
C VAL A 156 -3.70 3.04 26.18
N ALA A 157 -4.72 3.51 25.45
CA ALA A 157 -4.78 4.88 24.94
C ALA A 157 -4.81 5.94 26.05
N ALA A 158 -5.57 5.68 27.13
CA ALA A 158 -5.68 6.59 28.27
C ALA A 158 -4.36 6.79 29.03
N ALA A 159 -3.46 5.79 28.99
CA ALA A 159 -2.17 5.81 29.68
C ALA A 159 -1.00 6.34 28.83
N ALA A 160 -1.23 6.64 27.54
CA ALA A 160 -0.18 7.07 26.61
C ALA A 160 -0.08 8.59 26.46
N ASP A 161 1.11 9.08 26.11
CA ASP A 161 1.37 10.49 25.80
C ASP A 161 0.92 10.85 24.38
N ALA A 162 1.01 9.87 23.47
CA ALA A 162 0.53 9.93 22.09
C ALA A 162 -0.13 8.62 21.69
N VAL A 163 -1.19 8.71 20.87
CA VAL A 163 -1.97 7.56 20.43
C VAL A 163 -2.00 7.54 18.90
N VAL A 164 -1.54 6.44 18.32
CA VAL A 164 -1.59 6.17 16.87
C VAL A 164 -2.52 4.99 16.65
N VAL A 165 -3.61 5.18 15.92
CA VAL A 165 -4.57 4.11 15.59
C VAL A 165 -4.39 3.73 14.13
N VAL A 166 -4.01 2.48 13.86
CA VAL A 166 -3.78 1.94 12.51
C VAL A 166 -4.89 0.95 12.16
N VAL A 167 -5.78 1.41 11.30
CA VAL A 167 -7.00 0.72 10.83
C VAL A 167 -7.01 0.61 9.31
N GLY A 168 -7.97 -0.11 8.76
CA GLY A 168 -8.18 -0.18 7.33
C GLY A 168 -8.51 -1.60 6.86
N LEU A 169 -7.91 -2.00 5.74
CA LEU A 169 -8.21 -3.21 4.99
C LEU A 169 -6.99 -4.14 4.85
N ASP A 170 -7.26 -5.35 4.38
CA ASP A 170 -6.29 -6.34 3.95
C ASP A 170 -6.90 -7.26 2.88
N GLN A 171 -6.17 -8.31 2.47
CA GLN A 171 -6.63 -9.25 1.44
C GLN A 171 -7.80 -10.16 1.89
N SER A 172 -8.24 -10.08 3.16
CA SER A 172 -9.47 -10.74 3.62
C SER A 172 -10.72 -9.95 3.28
N ILE A 173 -10.59 -8.64 2.99
CA ILE A 173 -11.70 -7.74 2.68
C ILE A 173 -11.71 -7.33 1.22
N GLU A 174 -10.55 -7.06 0.61
CA GLU A 174 -10.43 -6.67 -0.79
C GLU A 174 -9.30 -7.43 -1.49
N ARG A 175 -9.63 -8.18 -2.55
CA ARG A 175 -8.63 -8.84 -3.42
C ARG A 175 -9.24 -9.22 -4.76
N GLU A 176 -8.42 -9.78 -5.65
CA GLU A 176 -8.92 -10.37 -6.89
C GLU A 176 -10.03 -11.40 -6.61
N SER A 177 -11.14 -11.28 -7.33
CA SER A 177 -12.36 -12.07 -7.13
C SER A 177 -13.08 -11.87 -5.78
N LEU A 178 -12.73 -10.82 -5.03
CA LEU A 178 -13.41 -10.43 -3.80
C LEU A 178 -13.60 -8.92 -3.75
N ASP A 179 -14.74 -8.48 -4.30
CA ASP A 179 -15.19 -7.11 -4.19
C ASP A 179 -15.73 -6.82 -2.78
N ARG A 180 -15.54 -5.58 -2.32
CA ARG A 180 -16.14 -5.11 -1.08
C ARG A 180 -17.65 -4.92 -1.25
N VAL A 181 -18.38 -5.11 -0.15
CA VAL A 181 -19.82 -4.88 -0.10
C VAL A 181 -20.19 -3.44 0.26
N ASN A 182 -19.27 -2.68 0.87
CA ASN A 182 -19.44 -1.28 1.24
C ASN A 182 -18.08 -0.56 1.28
N LEU A 183 -18.10 0.75 1.58
CA LEU A 183 -16.92 1.60 1.66
C LEU A 183 -16.55 1.98 3.11
N THR A 184 -17.15 1.36 4.12
CA THR A 184 -16.84 1.67 5.54
C THR A 184 -15.66 0.84 6.02
N LEU A 185 -15.14 1.12 7.23
CA LEU A 185 -14.21 0.20 7.87
C LEU A 185 -14.96 -1.11 8.22
N PRO A 186 -14.26 -2.27 8.18
CA PRO A 186 -14.89 -3.55 8.45
C PRO A 186 -15.11 -3.78 9.96
N GLY A 187 -16.23 -4.43 10.29
CA GLY A 187 -16.55 -4.86 11.64
C GLY A 187 -16.57 -3.71 12.66
N PHE A 188 -15.99 -3.93 13.84
CA PHE A 188 -15.96 -2.98 14.94
C PHE A 188 -14.79 -1.97 14.87
N GLN A 189 -14.11 -1.81 13.73
CA GLN A 189 -12.99 -0.88 13.63
C GLN A 189 -13.41 0.59 13.84
N GLU A 190 -14.59 1.03 13.38
CA GLU A 190 -15.08 2.39 13.66
C GLU A 190 -15.33 2.60 15.16
N GLU A 191 -15.95 1.62 15.83
CA GLU A 191 -16.19 1.65 17.28
C GLU A 191 -14.86 1.68 18.05
N LEU A 192 -13.88 0.87 17.65
CA LEU A 192 -12.54 0.89 18.22
C LEU A 192 -11.92 2.30 18.15
N VAL A 193 -11.97 2.96 16.99
CA VAL A 193 -11.42 4.32 16.83
C VAL A 193 -12.15 5.31 17.74
N MET A 194 -13.48 5.23 17.80
CA MET A 194 -14.29 6.15 18.60
C MET A 194 -14.06 5.97 20.11
N GLU A 195 -14.05 4.74 20.59
CA GLU A 195 -13.81 4.44 22.01
C GLU A 195 -12.40 4.83 22.44
N VAL A 196 -11.39 4.57 21.59
CA VAL A 196 -10.01 5.02 21.83
C VAL A 196 -9.93 6.54 21.89
N ALA A 197 -10.58 7.24 20.94
CA ALA A 197 -10.61 8.70 20.92
C ALA A 197 -11.35 9.30 22.13
N ASN A 198 -12.36 8.62 22.66
CA ASN A 198 -13.10 9.05 23.85
C ASN A 198 -12.36 8.76 25.17
N ALA A 199 -11.54 7.72 25.21
CA ALA A 199 -10.84 7.29 26.42
C ALA A 199 -9.59 8.11 26.75
N THR A 200 -9.02 8.80 25.77
CA THR A 200 -7.81 9.63 25.97
C THR A 200 -8.12 11.12 25.94
N ASN A 201 -7.42 11.88 26.79
CA ASN A 201 -7.41 13.35 26.73
C ASN A 201 -6.36 13.89 25.74
N LYS A 202 -5.66 13.00 25.02
CA LYS A 202 -4.67 13.33 24.00
C LYS A 202 -5.31 13.27 22.62
N SER A 203 -4.77 14.02 21.67
CA SER A 203 -5.21 13.88 20.29
C SER A 203 -4.71 12.56 19.70
N VAL A 204 -5.61 11.85 19.02
CA VAL A 204 -5.36 10.60 18.32
C VAL A 204 -4.90 10.90 16.89
N VAL A 205 -3.88 10.18 16.42
CA VAL A 205 -3.49 10.16 15.01
C VAL A 205 -4.06 8.90 14.38
N LEU A 206 -4.97 9.07 13.42
CA LEU A 206 -5.59 7.98 12.67
C LEU A 206 -4.79 7.68 11.40
N VAL A 207 -4.37 6.43 11.22
CA VAL A 207 -3.66 5.94 10.05
C VAL A 207 -4.55 4.91 9.35
N VAL A 208 -4.96 5.23 8.13
CA VAL A 208 -5.83 4.38 7.30
C VAL A 208 -4.99 3.67 6.25
N MET A 209 -4.83 2.35 6.42
CA MET A 209 -4.11 1.46 5.52
C MET A 209 -5.10 0.68 4.64
N SER A 210 -5.25 1.10 3.39
CA SER A 210 -6.15 0.47 2.42
C SER A 210 -5.74 0.83 0.99
N ALA A 211 -5.96 -0.04 0.00
CA ALA A 211 -5.85 0.38 -1.40
C ALA A 211 -7.05 1.23 -1.80
N SER A 212 -8.25 0.73 -1.49
CA SER A 212 -9.47 1.42 -1.87
C SER A 212 -9.84 2.53 -0.87
N PRO A 213 -10.63 3.52 -1.32
CA PRO A 213 -11.14 4.55 -0.42
C PRO A 213 -12.04 3.98 0.69
N ILE A 214 -11.95 4.59 1.87
CA ILE A 214 -12.75 4.29 3.05
C ILE A 214 -13.50 5.56 3.47
N ASP A 215 -14.77 5.42 3.84
CA ASP A 215 -15.53 6.49 4.49
C ASP A 215 -14.97 6.77 5.89
N ILE A 216 -14.40 7.96 6.05
CA ILE A 216 -13.81 8.45 7.30
C ILE A 216 -14.61 9.61 7.88
N SER A 217 -15.87 9.78 7.48
CA SER A 217 -16.73 10.88 7.93
C SER A 217 -16.92 10.86 9.45
N PHE A 218 -16.96 9.68 10.07
CA PHE A 218 -17.03 9.53 11.53
C PHE A 218 -15.81 10.15 12.22
N ALA A 219 -14.61 9.98 11.63
CA ALA A 219 -13.37 10.46 12.21
C ALA A 219 -13.22 11.98 12.08
N LYS A 220 -13.58 12.54 10.91
CA LYS A 220 -13.52 13.98 10.66
C LYS A 220 -14.44 14.79 11.58
N ASN A 221 -15.53 14.19 12.05
CA ASN A 221 -16.50 14.84 12.94
C ASN A 221 -16.11 14.76 14.42
N ASN A 222 -15.01 14.08 14.78
CA ASN A 222 -14.56 13.90 16.15
C ASN A 222 -13.33 14.78 16.45
N SER A 223 -13.47 15.74 17.36
CA SER A 223 -12.39 16.68 17.73
C SER A 223 -11.17 16.03 18.40
N ASN A 224 -11.32 14.81 18.93
CA ASN A 224 -10.22 14.09 19.56
C ASN A 224 -9.31 13.40 18.53
N ILE A 225 -9.74 13.28 17.28
CA ILE A 225 -8.90 12.79 16.18
C ILE A 225 -8.20 14.00 15.57
N GLY A 226 -6.93 14.17 15.91
CA GLY A 226 -6.17 15.36 15.57
C GLY A 226 -5.45 15.30 14.23
N ALA A 227 -5.19 14.11 13.71
CA ALA A 227 -4.64 13.97 12.37
C ALA A 227 -5.13 12.67 11.72
N ILE A 228 -5.26 12.69 10.40
CA ILE A 228 -5.67 11.54 9.59
C ILE A 228 -4.67 11.38 8.43
N LEU A 229 -4.07 10.20 8.33
CA LEU A 229 -3.18 9.80 7.25
C LEU A 229 -3.81 8.66 6.45
N TRP A 230 -3.72 8.72 5.13
CA TRP A 230 -3.92 7.56 4.26
C TRP A 230 -2.58 7.08 3.73
N VAL A 231 -2.28 5.80 3.94
CA VAL A 231 -0.94 5.23 3.67
C VAL A 231 -0.93 4.21 2.52
N GLY A 232 -2.07 3.99 1.87
CA GLY A 232 -2.19 2.96 0.85
C GLY A 232 -1.83 1.57 1.40
N TYR A 233 -1.10 0.81 0.58
CA TYR A 233 -0.33 -0.37 1.00
C TYR A 233 1.17 -0.05 0.88
N PRO A 234 1.83 0.35 1.98
CA PRO A 234 3.14 1.03 1.93
C PRO A 234 4.34 0.08 1.76
N GLY A 235 4.10 -1.18 1.40
CA GLY A 235 5.13 -2.14 1.05
C GLY A 235 6.03 -2.57 2.23
N GLN A 236 7.20 -3.10 1.88
CA GLN A 236 8.13 -3.72 2.83
C GLN A 236 8.67 -2.77 3.92
N ALA A 237 8.76 -1.47 3.61
CA ALA A 237 9.32 -0.45 4.50
C ALA A 237 8.26 0.54 5.00
N GLY A 238 7.00 0.15 4.96
CA GLY A 238 5.90 1.05 5.28
C GLY A 238 5.92 1.59 6.71
N GLY A 239 6.35 0.78 7.69
CA GLY A 239 6.50 1.25 9.06
C GLY A 239 7.51 2.38 9.21
N ASP A 240 8.63 2.33 8.46
CA ASP A 240 9.64 3.39 8.47
C ASP A 240 9.14 4.68 7.85
N ALA A 241 8.39 4.57 6.75
CA ALA A 241 7.78 5.73 6.10
C ALA A 241 6.73 6.39 7.00
N ILE A 242 5.84 5.59 7.62
CA ILE A 242 4.83 6.07 8.55
C ILE A 242 5.50 6.79 9.74
N ALA A 243 6.52 6.20 10.35
CA ALA A 243 7.20 6.80 11.48
C ALA A 243 7.91 8.12 11.09
N GLN A 244 8.62 8.17 9.96
CA GLN A 244 9.26 9.40 9.47
C GLN A 244 8.25 10.53 9.23
N VAL A 245 7.06 10.23 8.70
CA VAL A 245 6.00 11.23 8.53
C VAL A 245 5.45 11.70 9.87
N LEU A 246 5.20 10.77 10.81
CA LEU A 246 4.63 11.11 12.11
C LEU A 246 5.56 11.98 12.96
N PHE A 247 6.88 11.79 12.87
CA PHE A 247 7.86 12.55 13.65
C PHE A 247 8.49 13.74 12.89
N GLY A 248 8.08 13.96 11.64
CA GLY A 248 8.47 15.14 10.87
C GLY A 248 9.81 15.05 10.14
N ASP A 249 10.39 13.85 10.04
CA ASP A 249 11.57 13.59 9.20
C ASP A 249 11.23 13.66 7.70
N TYR A 250 9.94 13.52 7.36
CA TYR A 250 9.42 13.69 6.00
C TYR A 250 8.06 14.41 5.99
N ASN A 251 7.88 15.34 5.05
CA ASN A 251 6.62 16.06 4.87
C ASN A 251 5.72 15.31 3.86
N PRO A 252 4.52 14.84 4.27
CA PRO A 252 3.65 14.05 3.40
C PRO A 252 3.03 14.88 2.26
N GLY A 253 2.59 14.20 1.20
CA GLY A 253 1.92 14.83 0.07
C GLY A 253 0.47 15.24 0.39
N SER A 254 -0.08 16.15 -0.42
CA SER A 254 -1.52 16.44 -0.46
C SER A 254 -2.22 15.62 -1.56
N LEU A 255 -3.41 15.07 -1.30
CA LEU A 255 -4.11 14.16 -2.19
C LEU A 255 -4.36 14.76 -3.59
N SER A 256 -4.04 14.02 -4.66
CA SER A 256 -4.37 14.37 -6.05
C SER A 256 -5.66 13.70 -6.58
N LEU A 257 -6.29 12.83 -5.78
CA LEU A 257 -7.60 12.23 -6.08
C LEU A 257 -8.72 12.93 -5.30
N SER A 258 -9.79 13.35 -5.97
CA SER A 258 -11.01 13.78 -5.29
C SER A 258 -11.85 12.56 -4.89
N LEU A 259 -12.07 12.36 -3.60
CA LEU A 259 -13.06 11.42 -3.10
C LEU A 259 -14.37 12.18 -2.90
N SER A 260 -15.33 12.01 -3.81
CA SER A 260 -16.68 12.51 -3.58
C SER A 260 -17.53 11.40 -2.97
N LEU A 261 -17.98 11.60 -1.73
CA LEU A 261 -18.98 10.76 -1.10
C LEU A 261 -20.37 11.12 -1.66
N SER A 262 -20.80 10.36 -2.66
CA SER A 262 -22.21 10.21 -3.01
C SER A 262 -22.44 8.75 -3.38
N HIS A 263 -23.60 8.20 -3.02
CA HIS A 263 -24.04 6.81 -3.24
C HIS A 263 -24.08 6.37 -4.73
N THR A 264 -23.55 7.20 -5.62
CA THR A 264 -23.32 6.93 -7.03
C THR A 264 -21.99 7.56 -7.39
N MET A 265 -20.90 6.80 -7.53
CA MET A 265 -19.66 7.35 -8.07
C MET A 265 -19.01 6.46 -9.13
N LEU A 266 -19.15 6.96 -10.36
CA LEU A 266 -18.25 6.82 -11.48
C LEU A 266 -16.94 7.59 -11.17
N PHE A 267 -15.80 6.99 -11.49
CA PHE A 267 -14.47 7.60 -11.44
C PHE A 267 -14.45 9.00 -12.10
N PHE A 268 -14.09 10.04 -11.36
CA PHE A 268 -13.64 11.31 -11.91
C PHE A 268 -12.15 11.51 -11.60
N LEU A 269 -11.31 11.34 -12.61
CA LEU A 269 -9.94 11.87 -12.62
C LEU A 269 -10.04 13.37 -12.93
N PHE A 270 -9.62 14.23 -11.99
CA PHE A 270 -9.52 15.67 -12.25
C PHE A 270 -8.43 15.94 -13.31
N ASN A 271 -8.82 16.55 -14.43
CA ASN A 271 -7.93 17.30 -15.32
C ASN A 271 -7.77 18.72 -14.74
N GLY A 272 -6.61 19.02 -14.13
CA GLY A 272 -6.27 20.34 -13.59
C GLY A 272 -4.80 20.70 -13.84
N PRO A 273 -4.44 21.99 -13.97
CA PRO A 273 -3.34 22.48 -14.82
C PRO A 273 -1.93 22.42 -14.20
N LYS A 274 -1.72 21.59 -13.17
CA LYS A 274 -0.40 21.42 -12.56
C LYS A 274 0.01 19.98 -12.67
N SER A 275 0.62 19.67 -13.81
CA SER A 275 1.40 18.47 -14.06
C SER A 275 2.47 18.33 -12.99
N VAL A 276 2.22 17.49 -11.99
CA VAL A 276 3.31 16.84 -11.26
C VAL A 276 3.92 15.86 -12.25
N GLN A 277 4.97 16.28 -12.95
CA GLN A 277 5.82 15.36 -13.68
C GLN A 277 6.53 14.47 -12.65
N ILE A 278 5.99 13.29 -12.43
CA ILE A 278 6.82 12.17 -12.03
C ILE A 278 7.67 11.86 -13.26
N ASN A 279 8.90 12.38 -13.30
CA ASN A 279 9.87 12.02 -14.34
C ASN A 279 10.32 10.57 -14.11
N LEU A 280 9.47 9.63 -14.53
CA LEU A 280 9.82 8.22 -14.73
C LEU A 280 10.47 7.95 -16.09
N CYS A 281 10.81 8.99 -16.84
CA CYS A 281 11.58 8.89 -18.08
C CYS A 281 12.80 9.81 -18.00
N ALA A 282 13.95 9.26 -17.64
CA ALA A 282 15.18 9.74 -18.24
C ALA A 282 15.19 9.23 -19.70
N PRO A 283 15.18 10.09 -20.72
CA PRO A 283 15.40 9.63 -22.08
C PRO A 283 16.87 9.25 -22.18
N LEU A 284 17.15 7.95 -22.08
CA LEU A 284 18.42 7.41 -22.56
C LEU A 284 18.38 7.47 -24.10
N LEU A 285 18.55 8.67 -24.64
CA LEU A 285 18.92 8.86 -26.04
C LEU A 285 20.36 8.34 -26.19
N ILE A 286 20.50 7.03 -26.39
CA ILE A 286 21.70 6.48 -27.02
C ILE A 286 21.52 6.72 -28.52
N PRO A 287 22.30 7.62 -29.15
CA PRO A 287 22.33 7.67 -30.60
C PRO A 287 23.01 6.38 -31.08
N PHE A 288 22.27 5.53 -31.79
CA PHE A 288 22.86 4.46 -32.58
C PHE A 288 23.40 5.06 -33.89
N PRO A 289 24.71 4.98 -34.17
CA PRO A 289 25.22 5.24 -35.50
C PRO A 289 25.12 3.98 -36.36
N PHE A 290 24.35 4.11 -37.46
CA PHE A 290 24.21 3.25 -38.64
C PHE A 290 23.41 1.95 -38.49
#